data_AF-A0A068SDM9-F1
#
_entry.id   AF-A0A068SDM9-F1
#
_cell.length_a   1.000
_cell.length_b   1.000
_cell.length_c   1.000
_cell.angle_alpha   90.00
_cell.angle_beta   90.00
_cell.angle_gamma   90.00
#
_symmetry.space_group_name_H-M   'P 1'
#
loop_
_entity.id
_entity.type
_entity.pdbx_description
1 polymer ?
#
loop_
_entity_poly.entity_id
_entity_poly.type
_entity_poly.pdbx_seq_one_letter_code
_entity_poly.pdbx_strand_id
1 'polypeptide(L)'
;MTRDTDEYDDPCQSINICLQDDKDNKLKELFEKGLGALLGDEHFLLLYVPEDGAKMQIVKPANDAYHRKRMIKRIDEAGRVPSFYYALSHLWGITEDNRHIWEEISEYVNDINGQPVDPVSMRPEKRGPLLAMLRDHPDSYWWIDVLCARTDTPLDIMGDIYACCLECIAMIDCEPDLIPKLHTRQRVKEDITEIWRKDQTCEEILHYKQLYEEYPLLLDHLFAFCQSKWWQRVWTWQEMALPLGDLVFMPETGTQALERNTITMDSLLNSVMNASCIIYYIVNESDTSIEEETEEKLLEWIAEITQTRTFSKRRYEKSARQFVLLISSLEWSRRSCMDPVDYVYGLLGIFQIRIPRMSDPSEVWRTFLFEMDNYMEDMKNEEVLSVDNEKGKLVGIKDDAKQVDLRKARQIADVYKDFMYLEIYDKDEE
;
A
#
# COMPACT_ATOMS: atom_id res chain seq x y z
N MET A 1 27.69 43.25 17.04
CA MET A 1 27.60 41.81 16.73
C MET A 1 26.96 41.71 15.37
N THR A 2 27.73 41.17 14.44
CA THR A 2 27.53 41.21 12.99
C THR A 2 26.26 40.45 12.61
N ARG A 3 25.41 41.13 11.83
CA ARG A 3 24.33 40.52 11.06
C ARG A 3 25.01 39.77 9.91
N ASP A 4 25.02 38.46 9.99
CA ASP A 4 25.28 37.63 8.81
C ASP A 4 24.01 37.69 7.95
N THR A 5 24.06 38.59 6.99
CA THR A 5 23.23 38.54 5.79
C THR A 5 23.75 37.39 4.95
N ASP A 6 23.20 36.21 5.16
CA ASP A 6 23.32 35.12 4.22
C ASP A 6 22.43 35.44 3.00
N GLU A 7 23.08 35.99 1.98
CA GLU A 7 22.67 35.89 0.58
C GLU A 7 22.63 34.41 0.20
N TYR A 8 21.51 33.72 0.41
CA TYR A 8 21.22 32.47 -0.29
C TYR A 8 20.29 32.79 -1.46
N ASP A 9 20.90 32.97 -2.63
CA ASP A 9 20.29 32.54 -3.88
C ASP A 9 19.75 31.12 -3.66
N ASP A 10 18.43 30.92 -3.76
CA ASP A 10 17.77 29.61 -3.61
C ASP A 10 17.36 29.08 -4.99
N PRO A 11 18.32 28.58 -5.80
CA PRO A 11 17.96 27.73 -6.91
C PRO A 11 17.56 26.39 -6.30
N CYS A 12 16.24 26.14 -6.23
CA CYS A 12 15.60 24.84 -5.97
C CYS A 12 16.61 23.72 -5.65
N GLN A 13 16.90 23.49 -4.36
CA GLN A 13 17.73 22.37 -3.95
C GLN A 13 17.15 21.09 -4.58
N SER A 14 17.93 20.45 -5.45
CA SER A 14 17.55 19.21 -6.12
C SER A 14 17.54 18.09 -5.09
N ILE A 15 16.41 17.42 -4.94
CA ILE A 15 16.29 16.19 -4.13
C ILE A 15 17.19 15.13 -4.77
N ASN A 16 18.05 14.48 -4.00
CA ASN A 16 18.93 13.42 -4.49
C ASN A 16 18.92 12.20 -3.56
N ILE A 17 18.16 11.16 -3.92
CA ILE A 17 18.12 9.92 -3.14
C ILE A 17 19.07 8.85 -3.70
N CYS A 18 19.71 8.09 -2.81
CA CYS A 18 20.54 6.95 -3.17
C CYS A 18 19.77 5.63 -2.97
N LEU A 19 19.28 5.04 -4.07
CA LEU A 19 18.58 3.74 -4.05
C LEU A 19 19.52 2.63 -4.54
N GLN A 20 19.90 1.72 -3.63
CA GLN A 20 20.92 0.70 -3.92
C GLN A 20 20.48 -0.34 -4.98
N ASP A 21 19.18 -0.55 -5.11
CA ASP A 21 18.60 -1.56 -6.02
C ASP A 21 18.08 -0.97 -7.33
N ASP A 22 18.19 0.35 -7.53
CA ASP A 22 17.68 1.07 -8.70
C ASP A 22 18.75 1.22 -9.80
N LYS A 23 19.01 0.12 -10.51
CA LYS A 23 20.11 0.05 -11.50
C LYS A 23 19.96 1.02 -12.68
N ASP A 24 18.74 1.39 -13.04
CA ASP A 24 18.43 2.26 -14.18
C ASP A 24 18.03 3.69 -13.77
N ASN A 25 18.10 4.02 -12.47
CA ASN A 25 17.73 5.32 -11.87
C ASN A 25 16.27 5.74 -12.11
N LYS A 26 15.40 4.87 -12.63
CA LYS A 26 14.02 5.28 -12.95
C LYS A 26 13.18 5.44 -11.70
N LEU A 27 13.39 4.59 -10.69
CA LEU A 27 12.66 4.69 -9.43
C LEU A 27 13.06 5.93 -8.64
N LYS A 28 14.36 6.27 -8.69
CA LYS A 28 14.93 7.51 -8.16
C LYS A 28 14.29 8.73 -8.83
N GLU A 29 14.29 8.79 -10.16
CA GLU A 29 13.69 9.90 -10.90
C GLU A 29 12.20 10.08 -10.57
N LEU A 30 11.46 8.96 -10.49
CA LEU A 30 10.05 8.97 -10.10
C LEU A 30 9.85 9.55 -8.70
N PHE A 31 10.67 9.11 -7.73
CA PHE A 31 10.61 9.59 -6.37
C PHE A 31 10.95 11.07 -6.26
N GLU A 32 12.06 11.51 -6.87
CA GLU A 32 12.53 12.90 -6.79
C GLU A 32 11.52 13.86 -7.40
N LYS A 33 10.96 13.50 -8.56
CA LYS A 33 9.90 14.27 -9.21
C LYS A 33 8.62 14.30 -8.37
N GLY A 34 8.18 13.15 -7.88
CA GLY A 34 6.96 13.02 -7.08
C GLY A 34 7.05 13.80 -5.77
N LEU A 35 8.16 13.65 -5.04
CA LEU A 35 8.35 14.34 -3.78
C LEU A 35 8.58 15.84 -3.99
N GLY A 36 9.29 16.24 -5.04
CA GLY A 36 9.43 17.65 -5.41
C GLY A 36 8.08 18.30 -5.68
N ALA A 37 7.18 17.61 -6.39
CA ALA A 37 5.81 18.06 -6.61
C ALA A 37 5.01 18.17 -5.30
N LEU A 38 5.06 17.14 -4.45
CA LEU A 38 4.39 17.16 -3.13
C LEU A 38 4.87 18.30 -2.25
N LEU A 39 6.18 18.52 -2.15
CA LEU A 39 6.74 19.60 -1.34
C LEU A 39 6.35 21.01 -1.84
N GLY A 40 5.90 21.12 -3.09
CA GLY A 40 5.34 22.33 -3.68
C GLY A 40 3.81 22.41 -3.65
N ASP A 41 3.12 21.34 -3.24
CA ASP A 41 1.65 21.26 -3.25
C ASP A 41 1.04 21.91 -2.00
N GLU A 42 0.07 22.82 -2.20
CA GLU A 42 -0.56 23.57 -1.12
C GLU A 42 -1.48 22.72 -0.23
N HIS A 43 -1.90 21.55 -0.69
CA HIS A 43 -2.73 20.60 0.04
C HIS A 43 -1.91 19.53 0.76
N PHE A 44 -0.62 19.43 0.49
CA PHE A 44 0.27 18.50 1.18
C PHE A 44 0.62 19.02 2.58
N LEU A 45 0.06 18.35 3.59
CA LEU A 45 0.30 18.61 5.01
C LEU A 45 1.02 17.42 5.65
N LEU A 46 1.83 17.71 6.66
CA LEU A 46 2.57 16.71 7.42
C LEU A 46 2.52 17.04 8.90
N LEU A 47 2.46 16.03 9.76
CA LEU A 47 2.74 16.15 11.18
C LEU A 47 4.25 16.10 11.40
N TYR A 48 4.83 17.19 11.89
CA TYR A 48 6.22 17.22 12.35
C TYR A 48 6.32 16.79 13.82
N VAL A 49 7.18 15.82 14.08
CA VAL A 49 7.53 15.36 15.44
C VAL A 49 8.89 15.94 15.80
N PRO A 50 8.98 16.84 16.79
CA PRO A 50 10.25 17.49 17.14
C PRO A 50 11.17 16.60 17.99
N GLU A 51 12.48 16.82 17.89
CA GLU A 51 13.50 16.06 18.63
C GLU A 51 13.53 16.38 20.13
N ASP A 52 13.23 17.62 20.49
CA ASP A 52 13.32 18.16 21.84
C ASP A 52 12.12 17.79 22.74
N GLY A 53 11.20 16.97 22.22
CA GLY A 53 9.97 16.60 22.91
C GLY A 53 8.95 17.74 23.00
N ALA A 54 9.14 18.83 22.24
CA ALA A 54 8.10 19.84 22.09
C ALA A 54 6.82 19.24 21.49
N LYS A 55 5.74 20.02 21.56
CA LYS A 55 4.45 19.61 21.01
C LYS A 55 4.57 19.42 19.48
N MET A 56 3.97 18.36 18.96
CA MET A 56 3.97 18.08 17.52
C MET A 56 3.17 19.15 16.78
N GLN A 57 3.49 19.40 15.51
CA GLN A 57 2.86 20.47 14.74
C GLN A 57 2.54 20.01 13.32
N ILE A 58 1.34 20.33 12.83
CA ILE A 58 1.00 20.19 11.42
C ILE A 58 1.70 21.31 10.65
N VAL A 59 2.45 20.94 9.62
CA VAL A 59 3.24 21.84 8.79
C VAL A 59 2.82 21.71 7.32
N LYS A 60 3.05 22.78 6.56
CA LYS A 60 2.79 22.83 5.12
C LYS A 60 4.09 23.14 4.38
N PRO A 61 4.80 22.13 3.85
CA PRO A 61 6.11 22.33 3.21
C PRO A 61 6.10 23.33 2.05
N ALA A 62 4.98 23.46 1.32
CA ALA A 62 4.85 24.45 0.25
C ALA A 62 5.08 25.89 0.74
N ASN A 63 4.61 26.21 1.95
CA ASN A 63 4.67 27.56 2.54
C ASN A 63 5.70 27.70 3.67
N ASP A 64 6.33 26.59 4.07
CA ASP A 64 7.34 26.56 5.13
C ASP A 64 8.70 26.14 4.57
N ALA A 65 9.52 27.14 4.22
CA ALA A 65 10.84 26.92 3.66
C ALA A 65 11.80 26.22 4.64
N TYR A 66 11.60 26.36 5.96
CA TYR A 66 12.43 25.69 6.95
C TYR A 66 12.18 24.18 6.92
N HIS A 67 10.91 23.75 7.04
CA HIS A 67 10.57 22.34 6.99
C HIS A 67 10.89 21.72 5.64
N ARG A 68 10.61 22.41 4.53
CA ARG A 68 10.96 21.94 3.17
C ARG A 68 12.46 21.69 3.02
N LYS A 69 13.31 22.66 3.34
CA LYS A 69 14.78 22.52 3.24
C LYS A 69 15.29 21.41 4.15
N ARG A 70 14.73 21.28 5.35
CA ARG A 70 15.10 20.21 6.28
C ARG A 70 14.76 18.83 5.75
N MET A 71 13.59 18.66 5.13
CA MET A 71 13.22 17.39 4.50
C MET A 71 14.20 17.06 3.37
N ILE A 72 14.44 17.98 2.42
CA ILE A 72 15.35 17.77 1.29
C ILE A 72 16.74 17.37 1.78
N LYS A 73 17.31 18.14 2.71
CA LYS A 73 18.60 17.85 3.33
C LYS A 73 18.66 16.44 3.91
N ARG A 74 17.60 15.97 4.55
CA ARG A 74 17.55 14.63 5.13
C ARG A 74 17.43 13.52 4.09
N ILE A 75 16.74 13.74 2.96
CA ILE A 75 16.80 12.78 1.84
C ILE A 75 18.24 12.65 1.38
N ASP A 76 18.93 13.78 1.17
CA ASP A 76 20.27 13.78 0.62
C ASP A 76 21.31 13.16 1.57
N GLU A 77 21.12 13.32 2.88
CA GLU A 77 21.96 12.72 3.92
C GLU A 77 21.64 11.24 4.20
N ALA A 78 20.46 10.76 3.80
CA ALA A 78 20.04 9.38 4.04
C ALA A 78 20.82 8.39 3.14
N GLY A 79 21.92 7.83 3.68
CA GLY A 79 22.69 6.78 3.00
C GLY A 79 22.01 5.41 2.98
N ARG A 80 21.12 5.15 3.96
CA ARG A 80 20.13 4.07 4.07
C ARG A 80 19.03 4.52 5.05
N VAL A 81 17.81 3.99 4.88
CA VAL A 81 16.75 3.94 5.90
C VAL A 81 17.39 3.63 7.27
N PRO A 82 17.12 4.39 8.36
CA PRO A 82 15.79 4.75 8.83
C PRO A 82 15.17 5.97 8.15
N SER A 83 13.86 5.88 7.97
CA SER A 83 13.04 6.92 7.34
C SER A 83 12.97 8.17 8.23
N PHE A 84 12.72 9.32 7.62
CA PHE A 84 12.29 10.52 8.33
C PHE A 84 10.95 11.03 7.78
N TYR A 85 10.44 10.41 6.71
CA TYR A 85 9.15 10.71 6.11
C TYR A 85 8.31 9.43 6.07
N TYR A 86 7.32 9.39 6.94
CA TYR A 86 6.45 8.26 7.18
C TYR A 86 5.04 8.54 6.68
N ALA A 87 4.34 7.49 6.29
CA ALA A 87 2.88 7.51 6.17
C ALA A 87 2.27 6.57 7.22
N LEU A 88 1.20 7.01 7.88
CA LEU A 88 0.39 6.14 8.72
C LEU A 88 -0.81 5.65 7.93
N SER A 89 -0.94 4.34 7.85
CA SER A 89 -2.15 3.67 7.40
C SER A 89 -2.86 3.06 8.61
N HIS A 90 -4.15 3.32 8.77
CA HIS A 90 -4.90 2.80 9.91
C HIS A 90 -6.40 2.76 9.63
N LEU A 91 -7.13 1.91 10.36
CA LEU A 91 -8.59 1.91 10.34
C LEU A 91 -9.21 3.09 11.09
N TRP A 92 -10.21 3.67 10.45
CA TRP A 92 -11.00 4.76 11.01
C TRP A 92 -11.93 4.22 12.11
N GLY A 93 -12.49 5.10 12.93
CA GLY A 93 -13.67 4.76 13.75
C GLY A 93 -14.87 4.56 12.81
N ILE A 94 -15.12 3.31 12.40
CA ILE A 94 -16.06 2.98 11.33
C ILE A 94 -17.48 2.92 11.88
N THR A 95 -18.20 4.04 11.84
CA THR A 95 -19.66 4.19 11.58
C THR A 95 -20.08 5.63 11.93
N GLU A 96 -21.09 6.18 11.23
CA GLU A 96 -21.65 7.50 11.58
C GLU A 96 -22.12 7.54 13.04
N ASP A 97 -22.56 6.41 13.58
CA ASP A 97 -23.10 6.26 14.93
C ASP A 97 -22.03 6.10 16.03
N ASN A 98 -20.75 5.91 15.67
CA ASN A 98 -19.68 5.63 16.63
C ASN A 98 -18.38 6.35 16.25
N ARG A 99 -18.49 7.64 15.97
CA ARG A 99 -17.34 8.54 15.79
C ARG A 99 -16.62 8.68 17.12
N HIS A 100 -15.64 7.81 17.38
CA HIS A 100 -14.78 7.94 18.54
C HIS A 100 -13.94 9.21 18.43
N ILE A 101 -14.44 10.33 18.93
CA ILE A 101 -13.75 11.61 18.91
C ILE A 101 -12.62 11.60 19.93
N TRP A 102 -11.44 12.03 19.52
CA TRP A 102 -10.27 12.24 20.36
C TRP A 102 -10.16 13.71 20.70
N GLU A 103 -10.77 14.10 21.82
CA GLU A 103 -10.79 15.49 22.31
C GLU A 103 -9.40 15.93 22.82
N GLU A 104 -8.67 14.99 23.43
CA GLU A 104 -7.36 15.27 24.05
C GLU A 104 -6.23 15.42 23.01
N ILE A 105 -6.47 15.22 21.71
CA ILE A 105 -5.44 15.40 20.67
C ILE A 105 -4.82 16.80 20.69
N SER A 106 -5.64 17.79 21.09
CA SER A 106 -5.26 19.18 21.28
C SER A 106 -4.18 19.38 22.33
N GLU A 107 -3.91 18.41 23.21
CA GLU A 107 -2.80 18.43 24.17
C GLU A 107 -1.46 18.07 23.53
N TYR A 108 -1.49 17.34 22.40
CA TYR A 108 -0.31 16.73 21.77
C TYR A 108 0.07 17.36 20.43
N VAL A 109 -0.89 17.92 19.70
CA VAL A 109 -0.70 18.45 18.34
C VAL A 109 -1.18 19.89 18.20
N ASN A 110 -0.38 20.72 17.55
CA ASN A 110 -0.77 22.03 17.05
C ASN A 110 -1.10 21.97 15.56
N ASP A 111 -2.01 22.82 15.11
CA ASP A 111 -2.36 23.05 13.72
C ASP A 111 -1.26 23.85 12.98
N ILE A 112 -1.52 24.14 11.69
CA ILE A 112 -0.63 24.93 10.83
C ILE A 112 -0.40 26.37 11.31
N ASN A 113 -1.27 26.89 12.19
CA ASN A 113 -1.19 28.24 12.75
C ASN A 113 -0.59 28.24 14.17
N GLY A 114 -0.12 27.09 14.65
CA GLY A 114 0.41 26.91 16.00
C GLY A 114 -0.66 26.88 17.10
N GLN A 115 -1.95 26.80 16.76
CA GLN A 115 -3.04 26.62 17.72
C GLN A 115 -3.25 25.13 18.03
N PRO A 116 -3.82 24.76 19.18
CA PRO A 116 -4.20 23.36 19.43
C PRO A 116 -5.12 22.85 18.31
N VAL A 117 -4.87 21.64 17.81
CA VAL A 117 -5.68 21.04 16.73
C VAL A 117 -7.09 20.71 17.23
N ASP A 118 -8.07 20.81 16.31
CA ASP A 118 -9.44 20.39 16.57
C ASP A 118 -9.53 18.88 16.85
N PRO A 119 -10.56 18.42 17.59
CA PRO A 119 -10.78 17.00 17.83
C PRO A 119 -10.89 16.19 16.54
N VAL A 120 -10.30 14.99 16.53
CA VAL A 120 -10.28 14.10 15.36
C VAL A 120 -10.92 12.74 15.66
N SER A 121 -11.41 12.06 14.63
CA SER A 121 -11.95 10.70 14.79
C SER A 121 -10.81 9.68 14.90
N MET A 122 -10.68 9.03 16.04
CA MET A 122 -9.67 8.00 16.30
C MET A 122 -10.17 7.03 17.37
N ARG A 123 -10.11 5.73 17.07
CA ARG A 123 -10.47 4.65 18.01
C ARG A 123 -9.62 4.75 19.29
N PRO A 124 -10.20 4.68 20.51
CA PRO A 124 -9.48 4.92 21.77
C PRO A 124 -8.23 4.06 21.95
N GLU A 125 -8.31 2.79 21.59
CA GLU A 125 -7.26 1.80 21.69
C GLU A 125 -6.01 2.13 20.86
N LYS A 126 -6.14 2.96 19.81
CA LYS A 126 -5.01 3.39 18.95
C LYS A 126 -4.22 4.55 19.51
N ARG A 127 -4.86 5.40 20.31
CA ARG A 127 -4.33 6.73 20.67
C ARG A 127 -3.00 6.61 21.41
N GLY A 128 -2.94 5.70 22.39
CA GLY A 128 -1.73 5.42 23.15
C GLY A 128 -0.59 4.86 22.28
N PRO A 129 -0.82 3.74 21.57
CA PRO A 129 0.16 3.17 20.63
C PRO A 129 0.67 4.16 19.57
N LEU A 130 -0.21 4.95 18.97
CA LEU A 130 0.17 5.99 18.01
C LEU A 130 1.08 7.05 18.64
N LEU A 131 0.72 7.60 19.81
CA LEU A 131 1.57 8.58 20.50
C LEU A 131 2.92 8.01 20.90
N ALA A 132 2.96 6.74 21.34
CA ALA A 132 4.22 6.07 21.67
C ALA A 132 5.09 5.92 20.43
N MET A 133 4.53 5.44 19.31
CA MET A 133 5.23 5.30 18.04
C MET A 133 5.78 6.64 17.55
N LEU A 134 5.00 7.71 17.56
CA LEU A 134 5.46 9.03 17.13
C LEU A 134 6.65 9.51 17.98
N ARG A 135 6.59 9.32 19.31
CA ARG A 135 7.68 9.70 20.23
C ARG A 135 8.95 8.88 20.05
N ASP A 136 8.82 7.63 19.63
CA ASP A 136 9.95 6.74 19.32
C ASP A 136 10.65 7.11 18.00
N HIS A 137 10.03 8.00 17.20
CA HIS A 137 10.59 8.54 15.97
C HIS A 137 10.73 10.07 16.06
N PRO A 138 11.58 10.59 16.96
CA PRO A 138 11.80 12.02 17.05
C PRO A 138 12.37 12.57 15.75
N ASP A 139 12.12 13.84 15.53
CA ASP A 139 12.63 14.59 14.39
C ASP A 139 12.20 14.04 13.01
N SER A 140 10.92 13.73 12.87
CA SER A 140 10.37 13.07 11.68
C SER A 140 9.10 13.76 11.18
N TYR A 141 8.68 13.41 9.98
CA TYR A 141 7.50 13.92 9.30
C TYR A 141 6.55 12.77 8.99
N TRP A 142 5.27 12.96 9.29
CA TRP A 142 4.25 11.93 9.14
C TRP A 142 3.09 12.46 8.32
N TRP A 143 2.69 11.72 7.30
CA TRP A 143 1.37 11.89 6.72
C TRP A 143 0.40 10.97 7.47
N ILE A 144 -0.61 11.58 8.10
CA ILE A 144 -1.65 10.87 8.86
C ILE A 144 -2.99 11.44 8.40
N ASP A 145 -3.81 10.64 7.72
CA ASP A 145 -5.06 11.08 7.10
C ASP A 145 -5.96 11.95 8.01
N VAL A 146 -6.22 11.53 9.24
CA VAL A 146 -7.11 12.25 10.18
C VAL A 146 -6.56 13.61 10.65
N LEU A 147 -5.27 13.87 10.45
CA LEU A 147 -4.61 15.13 10.80
C LEU A 147 -4.25 15.96 9.56
N CYS A 148 -3.87 15.30 8.47
CA CYS A 148 -3.30 15.92 7.28
C CYS A 148 -4.31 16.05 6.13
N ALA A 149 -5.31 15.17 6.05
CA ALA A 149 -6.35 15.27 5.04
C ALA A 149 -7.45 16.23 5.49
N ARG A 150 -7.81 17.14 4.59
CA ARG A 150 -8.88 18.13 4.76
C ARG A 150 -10.03 17.80 3.79
N THR A 151 -11.18 18.44 3.99
CA THR A 151 -12.32 18.30 3.07
C THR A 151 -11.99 18.75 1.65
N ASP A 152 -11.02 19.65 1.50
CA ASP A 152 -10.50 20.16 0.22
C ASP A 152 -9.22 19.44 -0.25
N THR A 153 -8.74 18.40 0.44
CA THR A 153 -7.57 17.65 -0.04
C THR A 153 -7.94 16.92 -1.34
N PRO A 154 -7.20 17.16 -2.44
CA PRO A 154 -7.37 16.43 -3.69
C PRO A 154 -7.07 14.95 -3.49
N LEU A 155 -7.91 14.06 -4.03
CA LEU A 155 -7.73 12.62 -3.86
C LEU A 155 -6.65 12.06 -4.79
N ASP A 156 -6.26 12.80 -5.83
CA ASP A 156 -5.24 12.42 -6.80
C ASP A 156 -3.80 12.60 -6.30
N ILE A 157 -3.57 13.33 -5.19
CA ILE A 157 -2.24 13.41 -4.55
C ILE A 157 -1.96 12.24 -3.60
N MET A 158 -2.98 11.46 -3.22
CA MET A 158 -2.87 10.33 -2.30
C MET A 158 -1.87 9.29 -2.81
N GLY A 159 -1.90 9.02 -4.12
CA GLY A 159 -0.95 8.13 -4.76
C GLY A 159 0.50 8.58 -4.56
N ASP A 160 0.78 9.87 -4.75
CA ASP A 160 2.14 10.40 -4.57
C ASP A 160 2.58 10.33 -3.12
N ILE A 161 1.69 10.63 -2.17
CA ILE A 161 1.99 10.62 -0.74
C ILE A 161 2.60 9.27 -0.34
N TYR A 162 1.94 8.16 -0.72
CA TYR A 162 2.45 6.82 -0.46
C TYR A 162 3.61 6.45 -1.40
N ALA A 163 3.57 6.82 -2.67
CA ALA A 163 4.66 6.55 -3.61
C ALA A 163 6.01 7.17 -3.18
N CYS A 164 5.95 8.29 -2.44
CA CYS A 164 7.11 9.02 -1.96
C CYS A 164 7.38 8.80 -0.46
N CYS A 165 6.60 7.98 0.25
CA CYS A 165 6.92 7.69 1.64
C CYS A 165 8.09 6.69 1.71
N LEU A 166 9.03 6.95 2.61
CA LEU A 166 10.19 6.09 2.83
C LEU A 166 9.87 4.92 3.78
N GLU A 167 8.76 5.00 4.50
CA GLU A 167 8.19 3.90 5.27
C GLU A 167 6.70 4.16 5.48
N CYS A 168 5.88 3.13 5.32
CA CYS A 168 4.46 3.17 5.65
C CYS A 168 4.21 2.24 6.84
N ILE A 169 3.64 2.74 7.91
CA ILE A 169 3.27 1.94 9.07
C ILE A 169 1.75 1.71 9.04
N ALA A 170 1.35 0.45 8.95
CA ALA A 170 -0.03 0.02 8.98
C ALA A 170 -0.41 -0.45 10.40
N MET A 171 -1.22 0.36 11.11
CA MET A 171 -1.83 -0.02 12.38
C MET A 171 -3.11 -0.84 12.12
N ILE A 172 -2.98 -2.16 12.20
CA ILE A 172 -4.01 -3.13 11.84
C ILE A 172 -4.82 -3.60 13.06
N ASP A 173 -6.10 -3.91 12.83
CA ASP A 173 -7.01 -4.49 13.82
C ASP A 173 -6.75 -5.99 13.97
N CYS A 174 -5.66 -6.34 14.65
CA CYS A 174 -5.36 -7.70 15.06
C CYS A 174 -4.98 -7.77 16.54
N GLU A 175 -5.01 -8.98 17.10
CA GLU A 175 -4.49 -9.24 18.43
C GLU A 175 -2.98 -8.94 18.50
N PRO A 176 -2.47 -8.32 19.59
CA PRO A 176 -1.05 -7.96 19.69
C PRO A 176 -0.07 -9.11 19.55
N ASP A 177 -0.48 -10.33 19.91
CA ASP A 177 0.35 -11.53 19.89
C ASP A 177 0.32 -12.25 18.54
N LEU A 178 -0.48 -11.79 17.57
CA LEU A 178 -0.59 -12.42 16.25
C LEU A 178 0.67 -12.21 15.42
N ILE A 179 1.14 -10.96 15.29
CA ILE A 179 2.31 -10.62 14.46
C ILE A 179 3.57 -11.40 14.89
N PRO A 180 3.92 -11.51 16.19
CA PRO A 180 5.04 -12.33 16.62
C PRO A 180 4.99 -13.79 16.12
N LYS A 181 3.79 -14.37 16.00
CA LYS A 181 3.58 -15.76 15.55
C LYS A 181 3.68 -15.93 14.04
N LEU A 182 3.73 -14.83 13.28
CA LEU A 182 3.93 -14.83 11.84
C LEU A 182 5.40 -14.79 11.45
N HIS A 183 6.34 -14.56 12.36
CA HIS A 183 7.76 -14.62 12.01
C HIS A 183 8.19 -16.07 11.76
N THR A 184 8.60 -16.33 10.53
CA THR A 184 9.12 -17.64 10.09
C THR A 184 10.57 -17.50 9.63
N ARG A 185 11.27 -18.63 9.44
CA ARG A 185 12.61 -18.62 8.84
C ARG A 185 12.56 -18.05 7.43
N GLN A 186 13.55 -17.21 7.12
CA GLN A 186 13.66 -16.61 5.79
C GLN A 186 14.04 -17.67 4.75
N ARG A 187 13.29 -17.70 3.66
CA ARG A 187 13.57 -18.50 2.47
C ARG A 187 14.34 -17.65 1.46
N VAL A 188 15.23 -18.29 0.70
CA VAL A 188 15.78 -17.68 -0.50
C VAL A 188 14.68 -17.75 -1.56
N LYS A 189 14.23 -16.57 -2.03
CA LYS A 189 13.17 -16.32 -3.02
C LYS A 189 12.90 -17.47 -4.00
N GLU A 190 12.02 -18.39 -3.63
CA GLU A 190 11.32 -19.25 -4.58
C GLU A 190 10.04 -18.52 -4.98
N ASP A 191 9.72 -18.51 -6.27
CA ASP A 191 8.46 -17.94 -6.76
C ASP A 191 7.32 -18.91 -6.42
N ILE A 192 6.14 -18.40 -6.00
CA ILE A 192 4.97 -19.22 -5.63
C ILE A 192 4.64 -20.21 -6.74
N THR A 193 4.81 -19.78 -7.99
CA THR A 193 4.57 -20.61 -9.16
C THR A 193 5.50 -21.83 -9.24
N GLU A 194 6.67 -21.79 -8.60
CA GLU A 194 7.60 -22.91 -8.54
C GLU A 194 7.17 -23.98 -7.52
N ILE A 195 6.50 -23.58 -6.44
CA ILE A 195 5.99 -24.51 -5.42
C ILE A 195 4.96 -25.46 -6.04
N TRP A 196 4.13 -24.96 -6.96
CA TRP A 196 3.06 -25.73 -7.60
C TRP A 196 3.50 -26.54 -8.83
N ARG A 197 4.82 -26.70 -9.05
CA ARG A 197 5.32 -27.61 -10.10
C ARG A 197 5.02 -29.06 -9.72
N LYS A 198 4.58 -29.86 -10.70
CA LYS A 198 4.17 -31.26 -10.50
C LYS A 198 5.31 -32.20 -10.08
N ASP A 199 6.57 -31.82 -10.30
CA ASP A 199 7.73 -32.68 -10.08
C ASP A 199 8.58 -32.19 -8.89
N GLN A 200 7.98 -32.13 -7.69
CA GLN A 200 8.72 -31.87 -6.46
C GLN A 200 9.61 -33.06 -6.11
N THR A 201 10.84 -32.78 -5.72
CA THR A 201 11.81 -33.76 -5.25
C THR A 201 11.46 -34.24 -3.84
N CYS A 202 11.94 -35.43 -3.46
CA CYS A 202 11.77 -35.93 -2.09
C CYS A 202 12.39 -35.00 -1.03
N GLU A 203 13.44 -34.25 -1.39
CA GLU A 203 14.08 -33.28 -0.49
C GLU A 203 13.17 -32.08 -0.22
N GLU A 204 12.47 -31.59 -1.25
CA GLU A 204 11.48 -30.51 -1.12
C GLU A 204 10.29 -30.95 -0.24
N ILE A 205 9.75 -32.16 -0.46
CA ILE A 205 8.65 -32.69 0.37
C ILE A 205 9.08 -32.83 1.83
N LEU A 206 10.28 -33.35 2.09
CA LEU A 206 10.80 -33.46 3.46
C LEU A 206 10.99 -32.09 4.11
N HIS A 207 11.43 -31.09 3.34
CA HIS A 207 11.53 -29.72 3.81
C HIS A 207 10.16 -29.13 4.17
N TYR A 208 9.15 -29.34 3.33
CA TYR A 208 7.79 -28.85 3.61
C TYR A 208 7.19 -29.49 4.86
N LYS A 209 7.46 -30.79 5.07
CA LYS A 209 7.14 -31.47 6.32
C LYS A 209 7.77 -30.81 7.54
N GLN A 210 9.06 -30.46 7.47
CA GLN A 210 9.76 -29.77 8.56
C GLN A 210 9.15 -28.40 8.85
N LEU A 211 8.76 -27.65 7.82
CA LEU A 211 8.04 -26.38 7.99
C LEU A 211 6.70 -26.57 8.69
N TYR A 212 5.94 -27.61 8.33
CA TYR A 212 4.68 -27.94 8.99
C TYR A 212 4.88 -28.31 10.46
N GLU A 213 5.93 -29.08 10.78
CA GLU A 213 6.27 -29.42 12.17
C GLU A 213 6.76 -28.21 12.98
N GLU A 214 7.49 -27.28 12.36
CA GLU A 214 8.00 -26.06 13.01
C GLU A 214 6.91 -25.01 13.21
N TYR A 215 5.96 -24.91 12.28
CA TYR A 215 4.91 -23.89 12.27
C TYR A 215 3.50 -24.48 12.09
N PRO A 216 3.03 -25.35 13.01
CA PRO A 216 1.78 -26.09 12.84
C PRO A 216 0.53 -25.20 12.81
N LEU A 217 0.60 -23.96 13.30
CA LEU A 217 -0.51 -23.01 13.36
C LEU A 217 -0.35 -21.84 12.36
N LEU A 218 0.60 -21.92 11.43
CA LEU A 218 0.90 -20.80 10.53
C LEU A 218 -0.30 -20.40 9.67
N LEU A 219 -1.04 -21.38 9.15
CA LEU A 219 -2.23 -21.15 8.32
C LEU A 219 -3.31 -20.41 9.11
N ASP A 220 -3.60 -20.84 10.33
CA ASP A 220 -4.58 -20.19 11.20
C ASP A 220 -4.18 -18.75 11.53
N HIS A 221 -2.90 -18.52 11.81
CA HIS A 221 -2.40 -17.17 12.10
C HIS A 221 -2.46 -16.26 10.87
N LEU A 222 -2.07 -16.73 9.69
CA LEU A 222 -2.18 -15.96 8.44
C LEU A 222 -3.64 -15.66 8.10
N PHE A 223 -4.54 -16.62 8.31
CA PHE A 223 -5.96 -16.43 8.10
C PHE A 223 -6.54 -15.38 9.05
N ALA A 224 -6.22 -15.45 10.35
CA ALA A 224 -6.61 -14.42 11.31
C ALA A 224 -6.07 -13.04 10.91
N PHE A 225 -4.85 -12.98 10.34
CA PHE A 225 -4.24 -11.74 9.90
C PHE A 225 -4.93 -11.16 8.65
N CYS A 226 -5.24 -11.98 7.64
CA CYS A 226 -5.91 -11.52 6.42
C CYS A 226 -7.37 -11.12 6.65
N GLN A 227 -7.99 -11.59 7.73
CA GLN A 227 -9.34 -11.21 8.15
C GLN A 227 -9.44 -9.82 8.78
N SER A 228 -8.32 -9.19 9.15
CA SER A 228 -8.29 -7.81 9.65
C SER A 228 -9.08 -6.89 8.71
N LYS A 229 -9.93 -6.02 9.27
CA LYS A 229 -10.75 -5.09 8.47
C LYS A 229 -9.89 -4.10 7.68
N TRP A 230 -8.63 -3.93 8.05
CA TRP A 230 -7.66 -3.17 7.26
C TRP A 230 -7.60 -3.70 5.81
N TRP A 231 -7.48 -5.01 5.62
CA TRP A 231 -7.44 -5.63 4.29
C TRP A 231 -8.72 -5.46 3.48
N GLN A 232 -9.84 -5.08 4.12
CA GLN A 232 -11.15 -4.96 3.50
C GLN A 232 -11.43 -3.57 2.94
N ARG A 233 -10.51 -2.61 3.07
CA ARG A 233 -10.70 -1.24 2.59
C ARG A 233 -10.06 -1.02 1.23
N VAL A 234 -10.76 -0.35 0.32
CA VAL A 234 -10.23 0.01 -1.00
C VAL A 234 -8.89 0.77 -0.93
N TRP A 235 -8.80 1.76 -0.03
CA TRP A 235 -7.59 2.59 0.13
C TRP A 235 -6.33 1.82 0.53
N THR A 236 -6.48 0.67 1.21
CA THR A 236 -5.29 -0.10 1.65
C THR A 236 -4.52 -0.69 0.49
N TRP A 237 -5.09 -0.70 -0.71
CA TRP A 237 -4.41 -1.18 -1.90
C TRP A 237 -3.23 -0.27 -2.30
N GLN A 238 -3.43 1.04 -2.32
CA GLN A 238 -2.35 2.02 -2.53
C GLN A 238 -1.37 2.06 -1.36
N GLU A 239 -1.90 2.05 -0.14
CA GLU A 239 -1.10 2.06 1.10
C GLU A 239 -0.14 0.86 1.17
N MET A 240 -0.57 -0.28 0.64
CA MET A 240 0.22 -1.51 0.63
C MET A 240 1.27 -1.55 -0.49
N ALA A 241 0.93 -0.99 -1.65
CA ALA A 241 1.66 -1.26 -2.88
C ALA A 241 2.60 -0.13 -3.30
N LEU A 242 2.27 1.11 -2.96
CA LEU A 242 3.03 2.30 -3.39
C LEU A 242 4.27 2.65 -2.57
N PRO A 243 4.35 2.43 -1.24
CA PRO A 243 5.51 2.83 -0.43
C PRO A 243 6.84 2.50 -1.11
N LEU A 244 7.72 3.50 -1.20
CA LEU A 244 9.05 3.32 -1.78
C LEU A 244 9.92 2.45 -0.88
N GLY A 245 9.89 2.71 0.43
CA GLY A 245 10.52 1.84 1.42
C GLY A 245 9.59 0.78 1.96
N ASP A 246 9.77 0.41 3.23
CA ASP A 246 9.06 -0.72 3.81
C ASP A 246 7.61 -0.38 4.18
N LEU A 247 6.74 -1.38 4.02
CA LEU A 247 5.43 -1.40 4.67
C LEU A 247 5.56 -2.25 5.94
N VAL A 248 5.34 -1.65 7.09
CA VAL A 248 5.47 -2.28 8.41
C VAL A 248 4.10 -2.41 9.04
N PHE A 249 3.70 -3.62 9.40
CA PHE A 249 2.46 -3.87 10.12
C PHE A 249 2.70 -3.85 11.63
N MET A 250 1.80 -3.23 12.38
CA MET A 250 1.77 -3.28 13.84
C MET A 250 0.33 -3.42 14.35
N PRO A 251 0.09 -4.10 15.49
CA PRO A 251 -1.24 -4.17 16.08
C PRO A 251 -1.66 -2.80 16.59
N GLU A 252 -2.90 -2.42 16.31
CA GLU A 252 -3.46 -1.12 16.72
C GLU A 252 -3.58 -0.96 18.25
N THR A 253 -3.53 -2.07 19.00
CA THR A 253 -3.60 -2.15 20.47
C THR A 253 -2.25 -2.48 21.11
N GLY A 254 -1.18 -2.58 20.32
CA GLY A 254 0.15 -2.94 20.83
C GLY A 254 0.80 -1.82 21.65
N THR A 255 1.18 -2.12 22.88
CA THR A 255 1.91 -1.18 23.76
C THR A 255 3.37 -1.57 23.97
N GLN A 256 3.83 -2.63 23.33
CA GLN A 256 5.17 -3.20 23.51
C GLN A 256 6.15 -2.67 22.46
N ALA A 257 7.45 -2.71 22.77
CA ALA A 257 8.53 -2.22 21.90
C ALA A 257 8.36 -2.69 20.44
N LEU A 258 8.49 -1.75 19.51
CA LEU A 258 8.20 -1.88 18.07
C LEU A 258 8.92 -3.08 17.42
N GLU A 259 10.13 -3.42 17.85
CA GLU A 259 10.97 -4.42 17.16
C GLU A 259 10.41 -5.85 17.18
N ARG A 260 9.59 -6.24 18.18
CA ARG A 260 9.10 -7.63 18.29
C ARG A 260 7.66 -7.83 17.86
N ASN A 261 6.91 -6.75 17.70
CA ASN A 261 5.47 -6.79 17.39
C ASN A 261 5.18 -6.16 16.04
N THR A 262 6.18 -6.11 15.16
CA THR A 262 6.05 -5.60 13.80
C THR A 262 6.49 -6.65 12.80
N ILE A 263 5.89 -6.63 11.62
CA ILE A 263 6.31 -7.46 10.50
C ILE A 263 6.34 -6.61 9.23
N THR A 264 7.43 -6.67 8.49
CA THR A 264 7.50 -6.02 7.17
C THR A 264 6.68 -6.83 6.17
N MET A 265 6.15 -6.19 5.15
CA MET A 265 5.45 -6.87 4.05
C MET A 265 6.30 -7.99 3.42
N ASP A 266 7.60 -7.74 3.21
CA ASP A 266 8.50 -8.75 2.63
C ASP A 266 8.67 -9.96 3.57
N SER A 267 8.69 -9.73 4.89
CA SER A 267 8.69 -10.82 5.88
C SER A 267 7.35 -11.57 5.94
N LEU A 268 6.23 -10.86 5.80
CA LEU A 268 4.90 -11.47 5.71
C LEU A 268 4.76 -12.35 4.46
N LEU A 269 5.22 -11.86 3.30
CA LEU A 269 5.26 -12.62 2.06
C LEU A 269 6.12 -13.88 2.20
N ASN A 270 7.25 -13.81 2.91
CA ASN A 270 8.05 -14.99 3.22
C ASN A 270 7.27 -16.03 4.04
N SER A 271 6.53 -15.60 5.07
CA SER A 271 5.70 -16.50 5.87
C SER A 271 4.56 -17.12 5.07
N VAL A 272 4.00 -16.35 4.15
CA VAL A 272 3.07 -16.82 3.13
C VAL A 272 3.69 -17.90 2.25
N MET A 273 4.93 -17.74 1.78
CA MET A 273 5.62 -18.78 0.99
C MET A 273 5.75 -20.09 1.77
N ASN A 274 6.10 -19.99 3.06
CA ASN A 274 6.21 -21.14 3.94
C ASN A 274 4.83 -21.81 4.14
N ALA A 275 3.77 -21.03 4.25
CA ALA A 275 2.40 -21.54 4.30
C ALA A 275 2.01 -22.29 3.02
N SER A 276 2.34 -21.79 1.84
CA SER A 276 2.08 -22.50 0.57
C SER A 276 2.79 -23.86 0.51
N CYS A 277 4.03 -23.95 1.01
CA CYS A 277 4.73 -25.25 1.14
C CYS A 277 4.01 -26.21 2.09
N ILE A 278 3.54 -25.69 3.23
CA ILE A 278 2.79 -26.47 4.22
C ILE A 278 1.50 -27.01 3.61
N ILE A 279 0.74 -26.18 2.90
CA ILE A 279 -0.48 -26.58 2.20
C ILE A 279 -0.16 -27.70 1.21
N TYR A 280 0.87 -27.52 0.38
CA TYR A 280 1.28 -28.53 -0.59
C TYR A 280 1.62 -29.87 0.09
N TYR A 281 2.35 -29.84 1.22
CA TYR A 281 2.65 -31.05 1.99
C TYR A 281 1.38 -31.73 2.51
N ILE A 282 0.47 -30.97 3.12
CA ILE A 282 -0.78 -31.51 3.69
C ILE A 282 -1.63 -32.18 2.60
N VAL A 283 -1.80 -31.52 1.44
CA VAL A 283 -2.61 -32.02 0.31
C VAL A 283 -2.03 -33.30 -0.29
N ASN A 284 -0.70 -33.45 -0.32
CA ASN A 284 -0.06 -34.63 -0.94
C ASN A 284 0.14 -35.80 0.03
N GLU A 285 0.36 -35.55 1.33
CA GLU A 285 0.78 -36.59 2.29
C GLU A 285 -0.30 -36.99 3.28
N SER A 286 -1.24 -36.10 3.57
CA SER A 286 -2.28 -36.37 4.56
C SER A 286 -3.59 -36.64 3.85
N ASP A 287 -4.30 -37.70 4.23
CA ASP A 287 -5.70 -37.96 3.86
C ASP A 287 -6.66 -36.91 4.52
N THR A 288 -6.10 -35.75 4.89
CA THR A 288 -6.77 -34.65 5.57
C THR A 288 -7.12 -33.61 4.53
N SER A 289 -8.40 -33.36 4.35
CA SER A 289 -8.84 -32.21 3.56
C SER A 289 -8.57 -30.94 4.35
N ILE A 290 -7.71 -30.07 3.83
CA ILE A 290 -7.87 -28.63 4.12
C ILE A 290 -9.23 -28.23 3.56
N GLU A 291 -9.97 -27.37 4.25
CA GLU A 291 -11.16 -26.77 3.65
C GLU A 291 -10.72 -25.99 2.41
N GLU A 292 -11.04 -26.53 1.22
CA GLU A 292 -10.65 -26.01 -0.11
C GLU A 292 -10.87 -24.48 -0.21
N GLU A 293 -11.96 -23.99 0.38
CA GLU A 293 -12.31 -22.57 0.43
C GLU A 293 -11.30 -21.70 1.22
N THR A 294 -10.64 -22.24 2.24
CA THR A 294 -9.65 -21.49 3.04
C THR A 294 -8.32 -21.36 2.30
N GLU A 295 -7.91 -22.41 1.60
CA GLU A 295 -6.73 -22.40 0.74
C GLU A 295 -6.89 -21.40 -0.41
N GLU A 296 -8.00 -21.48 -1.14
CA GLU A 296 -8.29 -20.61 -2.27
C GLU A 296 -8.26 -19.13 -1.85
N LYS A 297 -8.95 -18.77 -0.75
CA LYS A 297 -8.96 -17.38 -0.24
C LYS A 297 -7.57 -16.86 0.12
N LEU A 298 -6.73 -17.72 0.71
CA LEU A 298 -5.38 -17.31 1.07
C LEU A 298 -4.55 -17.09 -0.20
N LEU A 299 -4.62 -17.99 -1.17
CA LEU A 299 -3.91 -17.88 -2.45
C LEU A 299 -4.36 -16.65 -3.25
N GLU A 300 -5.67 -16.37 -3.32
CA GLU A 300 -6.22 -15.16 -3.95
C GLU A 300 -5.65 -13.89 -3.29
N TRP A 301 -5.68 -13.81 -1.96
CA TRP A 301 -5.15 -12.68 -1.20
C TRP A 301 -3.65 -12.47 -1.47
N ILE A 302 -2.87 -13.55 -1.49
CA ILE A 302 -1.43 -13.49 -1.76
C ILE A 302 -1.15 -13.05 -3.20
N ALA A 303 -1.88 -13.61 -4.15
CA ALA A 303 -1.76 -13.27 -5.57
C ALA A 303 -2.03 -11.78 -5.78
N GLU A 304 -3.09 -11.25 -5.18
CA GLU A 304 -3.42 -9.83 -5.22
C GLU A 304 -2.28 -8.96 -4.67
N ILE A 305 -1.78 -9.26 -3.46
CA ILE A 305 -0.69 -8.49 -2.85
C ILE A 305 0.55 -8.49 -3.75
N THR A 306 0.94 -9.68 -4.21
CA THR A 306 2.19 -9.89 -4.96
C THR A 306 2.12 -9.21 -6.32
N GLN A 307 1.02 -9.37 -7.05
CA GLN A 307 0.82 -8.76 -8.36
C GLN A 307 0.76 -7.23 -8.25
N THR A 308 0.02 -6.70 -7.27
CA THR A 308 -0.10 -5.25 -7.05
C THR A 308 1.25 -4.62 -6.71
N ARG A 309 2.03 -5.24 -5.81
CA ARG A 309 3.38 -4.76 -5.45
C ARG A 309 4.36 -4.89 -6.61
N THR A 310 4.31 -5.99 -7.36
CA THR A 310 5.19 -6.19 -8.51
C THR A 310 4.92 -5.16 -9.60
N PHE A 311 3.65 -4.92 -9.92
CA PHE A 311 3.24 -3.86 -10.82
C PHE A 311 3.70 -2.49 -10.32
N SER A 312 3.44 -2.18 -9.05
CA SER A 312 3.78 -0.87 -8.45
C SER A 312 5.27 -0.58 -8.43
N LYS A 313 6.13 -1.60 -8.24
CA LYS A 313 7.60 -1.48 -8.33
C LYS A 313 8.08 -1.23 -9.75
N ARG A 314 7.30 -1.62 -10.76
CA ARG A 314 7.63 -1.50 -12.18
C ARG A 314 6.68 -0.58 -12.93
N ARG A 315 5.92 0.28 -12.24
CA ARG A 315 4.88 1.11 -12.87
C ARG A 315 5.40 2.13 -13.89
N TYR A 316 6.71 2.35 -13.93
CA TYR A 316 7.41 3.12 -14.96
C TYR A 316 7.71 2.30 -16.24
N GLU A 317 7.69 0.98 -16.15
CA GLU A 317 7.78 0.01 -17.24
C GLU A 317 6.38 -0.53 -17.52
N LYS A 318 5.62 0.17 -18.37
CA LYS A 318 4.33 -0.34 -18.87
C LYS A 318 4.55 -1.72 -19.50
N SER A 319 3.83 -2.73 -19.01
CA SER A 319 3.88 -4.10 -19.52
C SER A 319 2.46 -4.64 -19.59
N ALA A 320 1.98 -5.00 -20.78
CA ALA A 320 0.64 -5.52 -20.94
C ALA A 320 0.38 -6.75 -20.06
N ARG A 321 1.36 -7.65 -19.93
CA ARG A 321 1.24 -8.83 -19.06
C ARG A 321 1.06 -8.45 -17.59
N GLN A 322 1.90 -7.55 -17.06
CA GLN A 322 1.79 -7.13 -15.65
C GLN A 322 0.48 -6.38 -15.41
N PHE A 323 0.06 -5.56 -16.38
CA PHE A 323 -1.23 -4.87 -16.34
C PHE A 323 -2.41 -5.84 -16.31
N VAL A 324 -2.41 -6.86 -17.19
CA VAL A 324 -3.47 -7.87 -17.23
C VAL A 324 -3.54 -8.65 -15.91
N LEU A 325 -2.41 -9.05 -15.35
CA LEU A 325 -2.38 -9.71 -14.04
C LEU A 325 -2.95 -8.79 -12.96
N LEU A 326 -2.50 -7.54 -12.89
CA LEU A 326 -3.01 -6.56 -11.93
C LEU A 326 -4.53 -6.40 -12.03
N ILE A 327 -5.08 -6.18 -13.22
CA ILE A 327 -6.53 -6.01 -13.38
C ILE A 327 -7.28 -7.30 -13.04
N SER A 328 -6.74 -8.47 -13.40
CA SER A 328 -7.35 -9.74 -13.00
C SER A 328 -7.41 -9.87 -11.48
N SER A 329 -6.38 -9.40 -10.75
CA SER A 329 -6.40 -9.39 -9.28
C SER A 329 -7.52 -8.56 -8.66
N LEU A 330 -7.98 -7.51 -9.37
CA LEU A 330 -9.12 -6.71 -8.93
C LEU A 330 -10.43 -7.50 -8.96
N GLU A 331 -10.57 -8.45 -9.88
CA GLU A 331 -11.79 -9.25 -10.05
C GLU A 331 -12.06 -10.17 -8.85
N TRP A 332 -11.04 -10.48 -8.05
CA TRP A 332 -11.17 -11.29 -6.82
C TRP A 332 -11.13 -10.44 -5.55
N SER A 333 -10.89 -9.13 -5.66
CA SER A 333 -10.71 -8.26 -4.49
C SER A 333 -12.05 -7.99 -3.79
N ARG A 334 -12.10 -8.37 -2.51
CA ARG A 334 -13.26 -8.18 -1.62
C ARG A 334 -13.25 -6.83 -0.88
N ARG A 335 -12.33 -5.94 -1.24
CA ARG A 335 -12.24 -4.60 -0.65
C ARG A 335 -13.48 -3.79 -0.96
N SER A 336 -13.91 -3.01 0.02
CA SER A 336 -15.10 -2.16 -0.02
C SER A 336 -14.79 -0.75 0.47
N CYS A 337 -15.69 0.18 0.19
CA CYS A 337 -15.60 1.57 0.63
C CYS A 337 -16.99 2.10 1.00
N MET A 338 -17.02 3.21 1.74
CA MET A 338 -18.27 3.89 2.10
C MET A 338 -18.70 4.89 1.02
N ASP A 339 -17.74 5.57 0.38
CA ASP A 339 -17.99 6.45 -0.75
C ASP A 339 -17.75 5.67 -2.06
N PRO A 340 -18.78 5.49 -2.92
CA PRO A 340 -18.63 4.78 -4.19
C PRO A 340 -17.52 5.29 -5.09
N VAL A 341 -17.15 6.59 -5.01
CA VAL A 341 -16.07 7.14 -5.83
C VAL A 341 -14.70 6.57 -5.45
N ASP A 342 -14.55 6.05 -4.24
CA ASP A 342 -13.28 5.49 -3.75
C ASP A 342 -12.88 4.22 -4.49
N TYR A 343 -13.82 3.49 -5.11
CA TYR A 343 -13.49 2.38 -6.01
C TYR A 343 -12.56 2.80 -7.16
N VAL A 344 -12.57 4.08 -7.53
CA VAL A 344 -11.66 4.67 -8.51
C VAL A 344 -10.48 5.35 -7.82
N TYR A 345 -10.73 6.29 -6.90
CA TYR A 345 -9.68 7.08 -6.25
C TYR A 345 -8.66 6.22 -5.49
N GLY A 346 -9.13 5.09 -4.95
CA GLY A 346 -8.30 4.12 -4.26
C GLY A 346 -7.29 3.38 -5.12
N LEU A 347 -7.32 3.51 -6.46
CA LEU A 347 -6.38 2.85 -7.36
C LEU A 347 -5.54 3.84 -8.21
N LEU A 348 -5.87 5.13 -8.23
CA LEU A 348 -5.28 6.09 -9.18
C LEU A 348 -3.75 6.16 -9.12
N GLY A 349 -3.16 6.13 -7.92
CA GLY A 349 -1.71 6.17 -7.74
C GLY A 349 -0.99 4.95 -8.30
N ILE A 350 -1.64 3.77 -8.31
CA ILE A 350 -1.08 2.55 -8.92
C ILE A 350 -0.87 2.77 -10.42
N PHE A 351 -1.85 3.39 -11.07
CA PHE A 351 -1.85 3.66 -12.51
C PHE A 351 -1.20 5.01 -12.88
N GLN A 352 -0.80 5.83 -11.89
CA GLN A 352 -0.32 7.20 -12.09
C GLN A 352 -1.31 8.10 -12.85
N ILE A 353 -2.61 7.84 -12.67
CA ILE A 353 -3.69 8.60 -13.29
C ILE A 353 -4.07 9.77 -12.37
N ARG A 354 -4.33 10.95 -12.94
CA ARG A 354 -4.79 12.14 -12.20
C ARG A 354 -6.21 12.49 -12.58
N ILE A 355 -7.12 12.32 -11.63
CA ILE A 355 -8.52 12.74 -11.77
C ILE A 355 -8.81 13.66 -10.60
N PRO A 356 -9.23 14.91 -10.84
CA PRO A 356 -9.58 15.82 -9.74
C PRO A 356 -10.74 15.24 -8.92
N ARG A 357 -10.92 15.73 -7.69
CA ARG A 357 -12.05 15.31 -6.86
C ARG A 357 -13.39 15.69 -7.51
N MET A 358 -14.27 14.72 -7.74
CA MET A 358 -15.61 14.91 -8.29
C MET A 358 -16.64 14.23 -7.38
N SER A 359 -17.84 14.79 -7.32
CA SER A 359 -18.93 14.30 -6.46
C SER A 359 -19.90 13.36 -7.15
N ASP A 360 -19.89 13.27 -8.49
CA ASP A 360 -20.74 12.35 -9.24
C ASP A 360 -19.96 11.07 -9.61
N PRO A 361 -20.27 9.92 -8.97
CA PRO A 361 -19.68 8.63 -9.33
C PRO A 361 -19.73 8.27 -10.82
N SER A 362 -20.78 8.68 -11.53
CA SER A 362 -20.90 8.39 -12.97
C SER A 362 -19.90 9.20 -13.80
N GLU A 363 -19.64 10.45 -13.42
CA GLU A 363 -18.62 11.27 -14.08
C GLU A 363 -17.20 10.81 -13.73
N VAL A 364 -16.96 10.43 -12.45
CA VAL A 364 -15.67 9.84 -12.02
C VAL A 364 -15.36 8.61 -12.85
N TRP A 365 -16.30 7.66 -12.95
CA TRP A 365 -16.10 6.42 -13.69
C TRP A 365 -15.83 6.66 -15.17
N ARG A 366 -16.62 7.53 -15.82
CA ARG A 366 -16.41 7.87 -17.24
C ARG A 366 -15.04 8.50 -17.48
N THR A 367 -14.61 9.40 -16.59
CA THR A 367 -13.29 10.04 -16.68
C THR A 367 -12.18 9.00 -16.49
N PHE A 368 -12.35 8.09 -15.52
CA PHE A 368 -11.42 6.99 -15.30
C PHE A 368 -11.30 6.06 -16.51
N LEU A 369 -12.42 5.67 -17.14
CA LEU A 369 -12.38 4.85 -18.36
C LEU A 369 -11.62 5.55 -19.49
N PHE A 370 -11.79 6.86 -19.65
CA PHE A 370 -11.07 7.64 -20.66
C PHE A 370 -9.56 7.68 -20.37
N GLU A 371 -9.18 8.00 -19.13
CA GLU A 371 -7.77 8.02 -18.74
C GLU A 371 -7.12 6.64 -18.80
N MET A 372 -7.87 5.58 -18.46
CA MET A 372 -7.39 4.21 -18.55
C MET A 372 -7.19 3.76 -20.00
N ASP A 373 -8.11 4.09 -20.92
CA ASP A 373 -7.93 3.78 -22.34
C ASP A 373 -6.67 4.45 -22.90
N ASN A 374 -6.43 5.73 -22.56
CA ASN A 374 -5.20 6.45 -22.88
C ASN A 374 -3.96 5.79 -22.26
N TYR A 375 -4.05 5.35 -20.99
CA TYR A 375 -2.96 4.67 -20.30
C TYR A 375 -2.57 3.38 -21.01
N MET A 376 -3.56 2.65 -21.54
CA MET A 376 -3.43 1.36 -22.22
C MET A 376 -2.95 1.45 -23.67
N GLU A 377 -2.96 2.62 -24.31
CA GLU A 377 -2.61 2.77 -25.75
C GLU A 377 -1.29 2.09 -26.12
N ASP A 378 -0.24 2.29 -25.31
CA ASP A 378 1.09 1.72 -25.57
C ASP A 378 1.13 0.19 -25.43
N MET A 379 0.15 -0.39 -24.75
CA MET A 379 0.04 -1.84 -24.45
C MET A 379 -0.94 -2.56 -25.39
N LYS A 380 -1.66 -1.82 -26.24
CA LYS A 380 -2.66 -2.41 -27.15
C LYS A 380 -1.99 -3.32 -28.18
N ASN A 381 -2.59 -4.49 -28.39
CA ASN A 381 -2.14 -5.56 -29.28
C ASN A 381 -0.85 -6.27 -28.86
N GLU A 382 -0.30 -5.99 -27.69
CA GLU A 382 0.78 -6.80 -27.13
C GLU A 382 0.27 -8.22 -26.82
N GLU A 383 1.10 -9.22 -27.13
CA GLU A 383 0.81 -10.60 -26.75
C GLU A 383 0.97 -10.76 -25.24
N VAL A 384 -0.08 -11.31 -24.61
CA VAL A 384 -0.15 -11.54 -23.17
C VAL A 384 -0.51 -12.98 -22.91
N LEU A 385 -0.06 -13.47 -21.74
CA LEU A 385 -0.57 -14.70 -21.16
C LEU A 385 -1.60 -14.31 -20.11
N SER A 386 -2.81 -14.86 -20.23
CA SER A 386 -3.85 -14.74 -19.21
C SER A 386 -3.44 -15.47 -17.92
N VAL A 387 -4.24 -15.28 -16.87
CA VAL A 387 -4.10 -15.99 -15.60
C VAL A 387 -4.20 -17.51 -15.81
N ASP A 388 -5.02 -17.94 -16.76
CA ASP A 388 -5.20 -19.35 -17.15
C ASP A 388 -4.13 -19.86 -18.13
N ASN A 389 -3.03 -19.12 -18.29
CA ASN A 389 -1.95 -19.38 -19.25
C ASN A 389 -2.41 -19.47 -20.71
N GLU A 390 -3.50 -18.77 -21.05
CA GLU A 390 -3.96 -18.67 -22.44
C GLU A 390 -3.27 -17.50 -23.12
N LYS A 391 -2.78 -17.73 -24.34
CA LYS A 391 -2.19 -16.68 -25.15
C LYS A 391 -3.30 -15.82 -25.75
N GLY A 392 -3.15 -14.51 -25.67
CA GLY A 392 -4.05 -13.58 -26.33
C GLY A 392 -3.41 -12.23 -26.55
N LYS A 393 -4.21 -11.26 -26.96
CA LYS A 393 -3.81 -9.85 -27.09
C LYS A 393 -4.69 -8.96 -26.24
N LEU A 394 -4.08 -7.95 -25.62
CA LEU A 394 -4.82 -6.88 -24.96
C LEU A 394 -5.41 -5.94 -26.01
N VAL A 395 -6.73 -5.93 -26.16
CA VAL A 395 -7.39 -5.09 -27.17
C VAL A 395 -7.82 -3.75 -26.59
N GLY A 396 -8.35 -3.74 -25.37
CA GLY A 396 -8.83 -2.52 -24.73
C GLY A 396 -9.76 -2.81 -23.55
N ILE A 397 -10.61 -1.83 -23.24
CA ILE A 397 -11.64 -1.92 -22.20
C ILE A 397 -12.91 -2.53 -22.80
N LYS A 398 -13.56 -3.46 -22.08
CA LYS A 398 -14.81 -4.09 -22.51
C LYS A 398 -15.97 -3.09 -22.51
N ASP A 399 -16.90 -3.20 -23.47
CA ASP A 399 -18.05 -2.30 -23.53
C ASP A 399 -18.96 -2.39 -22.29
N ASP A 400 -19.02 -3.55 -21.65
CA ASP A 400 -19.78 -3.76 -20.41
C ASP A 400 -19.25 -2.91 -19.25
N ALA A 401 -17.94 -2.63 -19.20
CA ALA A 401 -17.35 -1.76 -18.18
C ALA A 401 -17.97 -0.35 -18.21
N LYS A 402 -18.44 0.12 -19.37
CA LYS A 402 -19.12 1.43 -19.52
C LYS A 402 -20.50 1.47 -18.84
N GLN A 403 -21.07 0.32 -18.50
CA GLN A 403 -22.38 0.20 -17.86
C GLN A 403 -22.31 0.08 -16.32
N VAL A 404 -21.10 0.01 -15.76
CA VAL A 404 -20.90 -0.11 -14.31
C VAL A 404 -21.44 1.14 -13.60
N ASP A 405 -22.22 0.91 -12.55
CA ASP A 405 -22.73 1.94 -11.64
C ASP A 405 -22.06 1.76 -10.28
N LEU A 406 -21.07 2.61 -9.98
CA LEU A 406 -20.28 2.53 -8.74
C LEU A 406 -21.15 2.51 -7.48
N ARG A 407 -22.34 3.14 -7.52
CA ARG A 407 -23.26 3.20 -6.37
C ARG A 407 -23.89 1.85 -6.01
N LYS A 408 -23.85 0.88 -6.92
CA LYS A 408 -24.39 -0.47 -6.73
C LYS A 408 -23.33 -1.50 -6.35
N ALA A 409 -22.05 -1.15 -6.53
CA ALA A 409 -20.95 -2.02 -6.16
C ALA A 409 -20.88 -2.17 -4.64
N ARG A 410 -20.58 -3.38 -4.19
CA ARG A 410 -20.33 -3.71 -2.78
C ARG A 410 -18.84 -3.92 -2.52
N GLN A 411 -18.11 -4.33 -3.55
CA GLN A 411 -16.67 -4.56 -3.51
C GLN A 411 -16.00 -4.20 -4.83
N ILE A 412 -14.66 -4.09 -4.82
CA ILE A 412 -13.83 -3.81 -6.00
C ILE A 412 -14.16 -4.77 -7.15
N ALA A 413 -14.31 -6.06 -6.86
CA ALA A 413 -14.65 -7.06 -7.86
C ALA A 413 -15.93 -6.71 -8.65
N ASP A 414 -16.94 -6.09 -8.05
CA ASP A 414 -18.17 -5.72 -8.76
C ASP A 414 -17.96 -4.62 -9.82
N VAL A 415 -16.89 -3.83 -9.66
CA VAL A 415 -16.54 -2.70 -10.53
C VAL A 415 -15.61 -3.14 -11.67
N TYR A 416 -14.66 -4.01 -11.35
CA TYR A 416 -13.56 -4.38 -12.25
C TYR A 416 -13.70 -5.77 -12.87
N LYS A 417 -14.74 -6.52 -12.51
CA LYS A 417 -15.06 -7.77 -13.19
C LYS A 417 -15.29 -7.53 -14.68
N ASP A 418 -14.64 -8.35 -15.50
CA ASP A 418 -14.73 -8.29 -16.95
C ASP A 418 -14.29 -6.92 -17.52
N PHE A 419 -13.40 -6.20 -16.83
CA PHE A 419 -13.00 -4.84 -17.21
C PHE A 419 -12.29 -4.79 -18.56
N MET A 420 -11.45 -5.78 -18.86
CA MET A 420 -10.62 -5.83 -20.07
C MET A 420 -11.24 -6.70 -21.16
N TYR A 421 -10.93 -6.36 -22.40
CA TYR A 421 -11.15 -7.23 -23.55
C TYR A 421 -9.81 -7.83 -24.00
N LEU A 422 -9.69 -9.15 -23.83
CA LEU A 422 -8.59 -9.97 -24.31
C LEU A 422 -9.05 -10.79 -25.51
N GLU A 423 -8.36 -10.66 -26.64
CA GLU A 423 -8.57 -11.52 -27.81
C GLU A 423 -7.70 -12.77 -27.63
N ILE A 424 -8.30 -13.86 -27.17
CA ILE A 424 -7.61 -15.14 -26.96
C ILE A 424 -7.44 -15.84 -28.31
N TYR A 425 -6.25 -16.35 -28.60
CA TYR A 425 -6.04 -17.15 -29.80
C TYR A 425 -6.65 -18.54 -29.61
N ASP A 426 -7.41 -19.00 -30.59
CA ASP A 426 -7.88 -20.39 -30.58
C ASP A 426 -6.68 -21.34 -30.60
N LYS A 427 -6.64 -22.26 -29.64
CA LYS A 427 -5.59 -23.28 -29.49
C LYS A 427 -5.49 -24.23 -30.69
N ASP A 428 -6.44 -24.15 -31.63
CA ASP A 428 -6.61 -25.09 -32.76
C ASP A 428 -6.15 -24.55 -34.13
N GLU A 429 -5.54 -23.36 -34.21
CA GLU A 429 -5.07 -22.76 -35.49
C GLU A 429 -3.54 -22.77 -35.72
N GLU A 430 -2.74 -23.51 -34.93
CA GLU A 430 -1.29 -23.73 -35.19
C GLU A 430 -0.96 -25.08 -35.87
#